data_AF-A0A8K0CJR3-F1
#
_entry.id   AF-A0A8K0CJR3-F1
#
_cell.length_a   1.000
_cell.length_b   1.000
_cell.length_c   1.000
_cell.angle_alpha   90.00
_cell.angle_beta   90.00
_cell.angle_gamma   90.00
#
_symmetry.space_group_name_H-M   'P 1'
#
loop_
_entity.id
_entity.type
_entity.pdbx_description
1 polymer ?
#
loop_
_entity_poly.entity_id
_entity_poly.type
_entity_poly.pdbx_seq_one_letter_code
_entity_poly.pdbx_strand_id
1 'polypeptide(L)' 'AMAVSDAIYSSNWYSQDISSLKVPLQLIIQNSQNEITIKAGDLVTINAGTIVT' A
#
# COMPACT_ATOMS: atom_id res chain seq x y z
N ALA A 1 -0.72 4.61 -3.46
CA ALA A 1 -0.64 4.41 -2.00
C ALA A 1 -1.93 4.70 -1.22
N MET A 2 -2.71 5.75 -1.58
CA MET A 2 -3.94 6.13 -0.85
C MET A 2 -4.95 5.00 -0.64
N ALA A 3 -5.20 4.17 -1.66
CA ALA A 3 -6.25 3.15 -1.61
C ALA A 3 -6.10 2.11 -0.48
N VAL A 4 -4.87 1.71 -0.15
CA VAL A 4 -4.65 0.69 0.91
C VAL A 4 -4.78 1.32 2.30
N SER A 5 -4.27 2.54 2.48
CA SER A 5 -4.48 3.33 3.69
C SER A 5 -5.97 3.53 3.94
N ASP A 6 -6.71 3.98 2.93
CA ASP A 6 -8.14 4.24 3.05
C ASP A 6 -8.94 2.97 3.34
N ALA A 7 -8.57 1.84 2.72
CA ALA A 7 -9.15 0.54 3.01
C ALA A 7 -8.92 0.10 4.46
N ILE A 8 -7.71 0.30 5.00
CA ILE A 8 -7.39 0.00 6.40
C ILE A 8 -8.19 0.91 7.35
N TYR A 9 -8.24 2.21 7.09
CA TYR A 9 -9.02 3.14 7.91
C TYR A 9 -10.52 2.85 7.86
N SER A 10 -11.03 2.37 6.72
CA SER A 10 -12.42 1.93 6.58
C SER A 10 -12.71 0.56 7.24
N SER A 11 -11.67 -0.22 7.54
CA SER A 11 -11.81 -1.52 8.18
C SER A 11 -12.07 -1.39 9.68
N ASN A 12 -12.70 -2.41 10.28
CA ASN A 12 -12.96 -2.47 11.72
C ASN A 12 -11.70 -2.89 12.53
N TRP A 13 -10.56 -2.26 12.25
CA TRP A 13 -9.25 -2.59 12.82
C TRP A 13 -9.22 -2.49 14.35
N TYR A 14 -10.09 -1.66 14.94
CA TYR A 14 -10.21 -1.46 16.38
C TYR A 14 -10.97 -2.59 17.10
N SER A 15 -11.69 -3.44 16.38
CA SER A 15 -12.37 -4.61 16.95
C SER A 15 -11.49 -5.87 17.00
N GLN A 16 -10.28 -5.80 16.46
CA GLN A 16 -9.31 -6.89 16.50
C GLN A 16 -8.38 -6.75 17.71
N ASP A 17 -7.77 -7.83 18.16
CA ASP A 17 -6.79 -7.79 19.23
C ASP A 17 -5.58 -6.90 18.83
N ILE A 18 -5.35 -5.84 19.60
CA ILE A 18 -4.28 -4.85 19.33
C ILE A 18 -2.91 -5.53 19.28
N SER A 19 -2.74 -6.62 20.04
CA SER A 19 -1.48 -7.37 20.14
C SER A 19 -1.18 -8.13 18.85
N SER A 20 -2.20 -8.60 18.14
CA SER A 20 -2.04 -9.29 16.85
C SER A 20 -2.01 -8.33 15.66
N LEU A 21 -2.59 -7.13 15.80
CA LEU A 21 -2.78 -6.20 14.68
C LEU A 21 -1.67 -5.15 14.51
N LYS A 22 -0.93 -4.80 15.57
CA LYS A 22 0.08 -3.71 15.52
C LYS A 22 1.17 -3.93 14.47
N VAL A 23 1.82 -5.09 14.49
CA VAL A 23 2.91 -5.43 13.57
C VAL A 23 2.43 -5.50 12.12
N PRO A 24 1.36 -6.24 11.77
CA PRO A 24 0.91 -6.32 10.40
C PRO A 24 0.37 -4.99 9.86
N LEU A 25 -0.35 -4.19 10.65
CA LEU A 25 -0.84 -2.88 10.19
C LEU A 25 0.30 -1.92 9.84
N GLN A 26 1.32 -1.84 10.70
CA GLN A 26 2.49 -1.00 10.44
C GLN A 26 3.21 -1.42 9.17
N LEU A 27 3.40 -2.73 8.97
CA LEU A 27 3.99 -3.28 7.76
C LEU A 27 3.16 -2.92 6.52
N ILE A 28 1.83 -3.11 6.56
CA ILE A 28 0.99 -2.84 5.40
C ILE A 28 1.00 -1.34 5.06
N ILE A 29 0.90 -0.46 6.07
CA ILE A 29 0.94 0.99 5.87
C ILE A 29 2.31 1.44 5.33
N GLN A 30 3.41 0.92 5.87
CA GLN A 30 4.76 1.25 5.39
C GLN A 30 4.99 0.76 3.96
N ASN A 31 4.60 -0.47 3.64
CA ASN A 31 4.80 -1.03 2.31
C ASN A 31 3.89 -0.42 1.25
N SER A 32 2.70 0.05 1.65
CA SER A 32 1.73 0.66 0.71
C SER A 32 2.09 2.07 0.28
N GLN A 33 3.06 2.72 0.93
CA GLN A 33 3.54 4.04 0.54
C GLN A 33 4.27 4.03 -0.81
N ASN A 34 4.75 2.87 -1.25
CA ASN A 34 5.36 2.71 -2.57
C ASN A 34 4.29 2.45 -3.63
N GLU A 35 4.35 3.17 -4.74
CA GLU A 35 3.51 2.88 -5.89
C GLU A 35 3.95 1.57 -6.55
N ILE A 36 2.99 0.74 -6.97
CA ILE A 36 3.28 -0.49 -7.70
C ILE A 36 3.97 -0.11 -9.00
N THR A 37 5.27 -0.37 -9.06
CA THR A 37 6.13 0.09 -10.13
C THR A 37 6.60 -1.13 -10.91
N ILE A 38 6.18 -1.25 -12.17
CA ILE A 38 6.65 -2.32 -13.04
C ILE A 38 7.89 -1.82 -13.78
N LYS A 39 9.04 -2.44 -13.50
CA LYS A 39 10.29 -2.17 -14.21
C LYS A 39 10.51 -3.21 -15.31
N ALA A 40 10.55 -2.77 -16.56
CA ALA A 40 10.94 -3.61 -17.70
C ALA A 40 12.41 -3.36 -18.05
N GLY A 41 13.26 -4.37 -17.79
CA GLY A 41 14.70 -4.35 -18.14
C GLY A 41 15.50 -3.20 -17.52
N ASP A 42 14.99 -2.58 -16.44
CA ASP A 42 15.50 -1.35 -15.80
C ASP A 42 15.52 -0.11 -16.72
N LEU A 43 14.93 -0.20 -17.91
CA LEU A 43 14.86 0.87 -18.91
C LEU A 43 13.54 1.64 -18.83
N VAL A 44 12.46 0.95 -18.49
CA VAL A 44 11.11 1.54 -18.48
C VAL A 44 10.45 1.27 -17.14
N THR A 45 10.07 2.36 -16.48
CA THR A 45 9.23 2.34 -15.29
C THR A 45 7.79 2.65 -15.71
N ILE A 46 6.91 1.65 -15.61
CA ILE A 46 5.48 1.78 -15.89
C ILE A 46 4.74 1.89 -14.56
N ASN A 47 4.03 3.00 -14.38
CA ASN A 47 3.12 3.23 -13.28
C ASN A 47 1.83 3.90 -13.79
N ALA A 48 0.85 4.13 -12.92
CA ALA A 48 -0.43 4.70 -13.33
C ALA A 48 -0.28 6.14 -13.87
N GLY A 49 0.70 6.89 -13.40
CA GLY A 49 1.05 8.21 -13.93
C GLY A 49 1.67 8.18 -15.33
N THR A 50 2.49 7.17 -15.64
CA THR A 50 3.12 6.99 -16.96
C THR A 50 2.10 6.69 -18.06
N ILE A 51 0.99 6.02 -17.74
CA ILE A 51 -0.07 5.70 -18.72
C ILE A 51 -0.92 6.94 -19.05
N VAL A 52 -0.97 7.91 -18.13
CA VAL A 52 -1.82 9.10 -18.22
C VAL A 52 -1.08 10.31 -18.81
N THR A 53 0.22 10.17 -19.12
CA THR A 53 1.07 11.19 -19.78
C THR A 53 1.51 10.71 -21.14
#